data_AF-A0A945VWJ5-F1
#
_entry.id   AF-A0A945VWJ5-F1
#
_cell.length_a   1.000
_cell.length_b   1.000
_cell.length_c   1.000
_cell.angle_alpha   90.00
_cell.angle_beta   90.00
_cell.angle_gamma   90.00
#
_symmetry.space_group_name_H-M   'P 1'
#
loop_
_entity.id
_entity.type
_entity.pdbx_description
1 polymer ?
#
loop_
_entity_poly.entity_id
_entity_poly.type
_entity_poly.pdbx_seq_one_letter_code
_entity_poly.pdbx_strand_id
1 'polypeptide(L)'
;MTKGGRKVYNLEVLPRINTDGTLMVIVINHDKTEARYDVKVDQVYIKKGMEAWSMLDEKTIEKRTDGKFKFSVPSWGVSVFMLGTPKNLGQIKSVQARLNKKDMSVPRYFLDRPDLLKPEYSVPIPKIGE
;
A
#
# COMPACT_ATOMS: atom_id res chain seq x y z
N MET A 1 23.20 -6.96 -5.89
CA MET A 1 24.26 -7.41 -4.96
C MET A 1 23.64 -8.37 -3.95
N THR A 2 24.13 -9.61 -3.89
CA THR A 2 23.76 -10.60 -2.88
C THR A 2 24.68 -10.46 -1.67
N LYS A 3 24.09 -10.31 -0.47
CA LYS A 3 24.79 -10.52 0.80
C LYS A 3 24.14 -11.73 1.46
N GLY A 4 24.89 -12.84 1.58
CA GLY A 4 24.47 -14.01 2.38
C GLY A 4 23.44 -14.97 1.77
N GLY A 5 23.40 -15.15 0.44
CA GLY A 5 22.62 -16.23 -0.18
C GLY A 5 21.08 -16.08 -0.15
N ARG A 6 20.54 -15.08 0.53
CA ARG A 6 19.14 -14.65 0.37
C ARG A 6 19.06 -13.62 -0.76
N LYS A 7 18.11 -13.81 -1.69
CA LYS A 7 17.69 -12.70 -2.57
C LYS A 7 17.22 -11.58 -1.64
N VAL A 8 17.92 -10.45 -1.67
CA VAL A 8 17.42 -9.23 -1.05
C VAL A 8 16.26 -8.81 -1.93
N TYR A 9 15.04 -9.09 -1.48
CA TYR A 9 13.85 -8.56 -2.13
C TYR A 9 13.79 -7.09 -1.74
N ASN A 10 13.96 -6.19 -2.71
CA ASN A 10 13.71 -4.76 -2.52
C ASN A 10 12.20 -4.48 -2.50
N LEU A 11 11.44 -5.39 -1.89
CA LEU A 11 9.99 -5.45 -1.92
C LEU A 11 9.47 -5.87 -0.54
N GLU A 12 8.66 -5.01 0.06
CA GLU A 12 7.89 -5.34 1.26
C GLU A 12 6.41 -5.51 0.89
N VAL A 13 5.78 -6.57 1.37
CA VAL A 13 4.36 -6.88 1.10
C VAL A 13 3.64 -7.09 2.44
N LEU A 14 2.63 -6.27 2.70
CA LEU A 14 1.89 -6.27 3.96
C LEU A 14 0.39 -6.52 3.70
N PRO A 15 -0.08 -7.77 3.79
CA PRO A 15 -1.49 -8.08 3.67
C PRO A 15 -2.25 -7.75 4.96
N ARG A 16 -3.49 -7.29 4.84
CA ARG A 16 -4.44 -7.05 5.93
C ARG A 16 -5.82 -7.51 5.49
N ILE A 17 -6.47 -8.35 6.29
CA ILE A 17 -7.82 -8.86 6.01
C ILE A 17 -8.77 -8.30 7.05
N ASN A 18 -9.88 -7.75 6.59
CA ASN A 18 -10.97 -7.29 7.46
C ASN A 18 -12.03 -8.39 7.65
N THR A 19 -12.85 -8.27 8.69
CA THR A 19 -13.90 -9.26 9.03
C THR A 19 -14.98 -9.38 7.95
N ASP A 20 -15.20 -8.33 7.15
CA ASP A 20 -16.12 -8.34 6.01
C ASP A 20 -15.56 -9.08 4.76
N GLY A 21 -14.32 -9.58 4.85
CA GLY A 21 -13.61 -10.28 3.80
C GLY A 21 -12.90 -9.38 2.80
N THR A 22 -12.79 -8.07 3.08
CA THR A 22 -11.95 -7.16 2.29
C THR A 22 -10.48 -7.44 2.58
N LEU A 23 -9.66 -7.55 1.52
CA LEU A 23 -8.21 -7.69 1.61
C LEU A 23 -7.58 -6.39 1.15
N MET A 24 -6.66 -5.85 1.94
CA MET A 24 -5.74 -4.78 1.54
C MET A 24 -4.34 -5.35 1.47
N VAL A 25 -3.60 -4.99 0.42
CA VAL A 25 -2.18 -5.33 0.29
C VAL A 25 -1.41 -4.06 0.00
N ILE A 26 -0.48 -3.75 0.90
CA ILE A 26 0.48 -2.66 0.73
C ILE A 26 1.74 -3.27 0.13
N VAL A 27 2.25 -2.64 -0.94
CA VAL A 27 3.47 -3.06 -1.62
C VAL A 27 4.43 -1.87 -1.65
N ILE A 28 5.61 -2.05 -1.08
CA ILE A 28 6.66 -1.03 -1.00
C ILE A 28 7.82 -1.48 -1.87
N ASN A 29 8.14 -0.68 -2.87
CA ASN A 29 9.26 -0.92 -3.77
C ASN A 29 10.45 -0.06 -3.35
N HIS A 30 11.56 -0.70 -3.00
CA HIS A 30 12.82 -0.06 -2.64
C HIS A 30 13.81 0.00 -3.82
N ASP A 31 13.41 -0.45 -5.02
CA ASP A 31 14.21 -0.32 -6.23
C ASP A 31 14.20 1.12 -6.76
N LYS A 32 15.25 1.45 -7.51
CA LYS A 32 15.41 2.73 -8.24
C LYS A 32 14.58 2.80 -9.53
N THR A 33 13.82 1.76 -9.84
CA THR A 33 13.00 1.65 -11.06
C THR A 33 11.59 1.18 -10.72
N GLU A 34 10.61 1.52 -11.55
CA GLU A 34 9.28 0.90 -11.46
C GLU A 34 9.40 -0.62 -11.53
N ALA A 35 8.64 -1.30 -10.67
CA ALA A 35 8.50 -2.74 -10.69
C ALA A 35 7.09 -3.13 -11.12
N ARG A 36 6.99 -4.22 -11.88
CA ARG A 36 5.71 -4.79 -12.33
C ARG A 36 5.59 -6.21 -11.81
N TYR A 37 4.44 -6.52 -11.23
CA TYR A 37 4.18 -7.79 -10.58
C TYR A 37 2.96 -8.47 -11.18
N ASP A 38 3.06 -9.79 -11.37
CA ASP A 38 1.92 -10.66 -11.60
C ASP A 38 1.38 -11.10 -10.23
N VAL A 39 0.32 -10.45 -9.76
CA VAL A 39 -0.30 -10.76 -8.48
C VAL A 39 -1.09 -12.05 -8.61
N LYS A 40 -0.96 -12.92 -7.59
CA LYS A 40 -1.78 -14.13 -7.43
C LYS A 40 -2.23 -14.21 -5.98
N VAL A 41 -3.52 -14.01 -5.75
CA VAL A 41 -4.13 -14.16 -4.43
C VAL A 41 -4.73 -15.56 -4.32
N ASP A 42 -4.55 -16.20 -3.15
CA ASP A 42 -5.13 -17.50 -2.87
C ASP A 42 -6.67 -17.45 -3.00
N GLN A 43 -7.25 -18.45 -3.67
CA GLN A 43 -8.67 -18.52 -3.96
C GLN A 43 -9.54 -18.53 -2.69
N VAL A 44 -9.01 -18.96 -1.55
CA VAL A 44 -9.74 -18.88 -0.27
C VAL A 44 -10.12 -17.45 0.12
N TYR A 45 -9.39 -16.45 -0.39
CA TYR A 45 -9.66 -15.02 -0.17
C TYR A 45 -10.43 -14.36 -1.31
N ILE A 46 -10.71 -15.08 -2.41
CA ILE A 46 -11.43 -14.55 -3.56
C ILE A 46 -12.90 -14.97 -3.50
N LYS A 47 -13.78 -13.98 -3.41
CA LYS A 47 -15.24 -14.18 -3.44
C LYS A 47 -15.80 -13.74 -4.79
N LYS A 48 -16.89 -14.40 -5.21
CA LYS A 48 -17.58 -14.06 -6.47
C LYS A 48 -17.96 -12.58 -6.52
N GLY A 49 -17.57 -11.91 -7.61
CA GLY A 49 -17.92 -10.51 -7.84
C GLY A 49 -17.04 -9.50 -7.08
N MET A 50 -15.90 -9.93 -6.53
CA MET A 50 -14.90 -9.00 -6.01
C MET A 50 -14.27 -8.16 -7.12
N GLU A 51 -13.94 -6.93 -6.78
CA GLU A 51 -13.16 -5.98 -7.57
C GLU A 51 -11.75 -5.88 -6.98
N ALA A 52 -10.75 -5.75 -7.85
CA ALA A 52 -9.41 -5.28 -7.51
C ALA A 52 -9.30 -3.78 -7.79
N TRP A 53 -8.87 -2.99 -6.81
CA TRP A 53 -8.83 -1.53 -6.87
C TRP A 53 -7.52 -0.99 -6.32
N SER A 54 -6.85 -0.11 -7.07
CA SER A 54 -5.70 0.66 -6.58
C SER A 54 -6.21 1.79 -5.69
N MET A 55 -5.90 1.72 -4.40
CA MET A 55 -6.42 2.63 -3.39
C MET A 55 -5.79 4.02 -3.50
N LEU A 56 -4.48 4.10 -3.75
CA LEU A 56 -3.78 5.39 -3.84
C LEU A 56 -4.07 6.11 -5.16
N ASP A 57 -4.16 5.38 -6.27
CA ASP A 57 -4.49 5.96 -7.58
C ASP A 57 -6.00 6.13 -7.79
N GLU A 58 -6.81 5.62 -6.87
CA GLU A 58 -8.28 5.57 -6.94
C GLU A 58 -8.83 4.85 -8.19
N LYS A 59 -8.03 4.01 -8.86
CA LYS A 59 -8.41 3.34 -10.11
C LYS A 59 -8.79 1.88 -9.90
N THR A 60 -9.89 1.47 -10.51
CA THR A 60 -10.22 0.05 -10.63
C THR A 60 -9.15 -0.64 -11.48
N ILE A 61 -8.55 -1.69 -10.96
CA ILE A 61 -7.64 -2.57 -11.70
C ILE A 61 -8.50 -3.58 -12.48
N GLU A 62 -9.41 -4.27 -11.79
CA GLU A 62 -10.33 -5.24 -12.38
C GLU A 62 -11.69 -5.25 -11.67
N LYS A 63 -12.80 -5.18 -12.43
CA LYS A 63 -14.17 -5.14 -11.87
C LYS A 63 -14.71 -6.47 -11.34
N ARG A 64 -14.16 -7.59 -11.82
CA ARG A 64 -14.54 -8.96 -11.45
C ARG A 64 -13.30 -9.83 -11.49
N THR A 65 -12.46 -9.72 -10.47
CA THR A 65 -11.17 -10.40 -10.45
C THR A 65 -11.30 -11.86 -10.07
N ASP A 66 -10.45 -12.70 -10.65
CA ASP A 66 -10.22 -14.08 -10.22
C ASP A 66 -9.05 -14.17 -9.22
N GLY A 67 -8.52 -13.03 -8.77
CA GLY A 67 -7.35 -12.93 -7.91
C GLY A 67 -6.02 -12.90 -8.65
N LYS A 68 -6.03 -12.79 -9.99
CA LYS A 68 -4.83 -12.68 -10.81
C LYS A 68 -4.87 -11.41 -11.66
N PHE A 69 -3.93 -10.50 -11.45
CA PHE A 69 -3.85 -9.25 -12.18
C PHE A 69 -2.44 -8.69 -12.17
N LYS A 70 -2.17 -7.73 -13.06
CA LYS A 70 -0.90 -7.00 -13.09
C LYS A 70 -0.96 -5.79 -12.17
N PHE A 71 0.13 -5.54 -11.45
CA PHE A 71 0.24 -4.41 -10.53
C PHE A 71 1.61 -3.75 -10.66
N SER A 72 1.62 -2.43 -10.84
CA SER A 72 2.86 -1.63 -10.93
C SER A 72 3.10 -0.90 -9.63
N VAL A 73 4.36 -0.82 -9.21
CA VAL A 73 4.79 -0.07 -8.03
C VAL A 73 5.93 0.86 -8.43
N PRO A 74 5.79 2.19 -8.23
CA PRO A 74 6.82 3.16 -8.59
C PRO A 74 8.15 2.89 -7.88
N SER A 75 9.24 3.38 -8.46
CA SER A 75 10.57 3.42 -7.81
C SER A 75 10.51 4.13 -6.45
N TRP A 76 11.09 3.55 -5.40
CA TRP A 76 11.04 4.09 -4.03
C TRP A 76 9.61 4.43 -3.56
N GLY A 77 8.62 3.75 -4.14
CA GLY A 77 7.21 4.09 -4.01
C GLY A 77 6.43 3.07 -3.20
N VAL A 78 5.26 3.51 -2.76
CA VAL A 78 4.24 2.65 -2.16
C VAL A 78 3.05 2.60 -3.10
N SER A 79 2.53 1.41 -3.32
CA SER A 79 1.24 1.20 -3.98
C SER A 79 0.39 0.26 -3.14
N VAL A 80 -0.92 0.50 -3.14
CA VAL A 80 -1.87 -0.27 -2.33
C VAL A 80 -2.99 -0.73 -3.24
N PHE A 81 -3.23 -2.04 -3.27
CA PHE A 81 -4.44 -2.58 -3.88
C PHE A 81 -5.37 -3.18 -2.83
N MET A 82 -6.66 -3.13 -3.10
CA MET A 82 -7.69 -3.76 -2.30
C MET A 82 -8.52 -4.72 -3.13
N LEU A 83 -8.88 -5.85 -2.54
CA LEU A 83 -9.89 -6.78 -3.05
C LEU A 83 -11.13 -6.73 -2.15
N GLY A 84 -12.30 -6.57 -2.75
CA GLY A 84 -13.55 -6.55 -2.01
C GLY A 84 -14.76 -6.52 -2.93
N THR A 85 -15.94 -6.79 -2.38
CA THR A 85 -17.19 -6.62 -3.15
C THR A 85 -17.45 -5.12 -3.38
N PRO A 86 -18.19 -4.72 -4.43
CA PRO A 86 -18.55 -3.33 -4.67
C PRO A 86 -19.21 -2.65 -3.45
N LYS A 87 -20.01 -3.41 -2.70
CA LYS A 87 -20.65 -2.94 -1.46
C LYS A 87 -19.61 -2.57 -0.40
N ASN A 88 -18.66 -3.46 -0.10
CA ASN A 88 -17.66 -3.22 0.95
C ASN A 88 -16.66 -2.12 0.54
N LEU A 89 -16.21 -2.14 -0.72
CA LEU A 89 -15.26 -1.14 -1.23
C LEU A 89 -15.90 0.25 -1.36
N GLY A 90 -17.21 0.37 -1.56
CA GLY A 90 -17.88 1.65 -1.76
C GLY A 90 -17.62 2.66 -0.65
N GLN A 91 -17.73 2.24 0.61
CA GLN A 91 -17.45 3.10 1.76
C GLN A 91 -15.96 3.49 1.82
N ILE A 92 -15.07 2.53 1.60
CA ILE A 92 -13.61 2.74 1.64
C ILE A 92 -13.19 3.73 0.55
N LYS A 93 -13.68 3.56 -0.68
CA LYS A 93 -13.44 4.47 -1.81
C LYS A 93 -13.87 5.90 -1.48
N SER A 94 -15.05 6.06 -0.89
CA SER A 94 -15.56 7.38 -0.50
C SER A 94 -14.66 8.06 0.55
N VAL A 95 -14.24 7.32 1.58
CA VAL A 95 -13.34 7.84 2.61
C VAL A 95 -11.96 8.14 2.04
N GLN A 96 -11.40 7.25 1.22
CA GLN A 96 -10.09 7.43 0.61
C GLN A 96 -10.03 8.66 -0.30
N ALA A 97 -11.04 8.86 -1.15
CA ALA A 97 -11.12 10.04 -2.00
C ALA A 97 -11.17 11.35 -1.20
N ARG A 98 -11.70 11.32 0.02
CA ARG A 98 -11.64 12.48 0.94
C ARG A 98 -10.25 12.65 1.55
N LEU A 99 -9.58 11.56 1.92
CA LEU A 99 -8.23 11.59 2.49
C LEU A 99 -7.19 12.06 1.47
N ASN A 100 -7.26 11.59 0.22
CA ASN A 100 -6.36 11.99 -0.85
C ASN A 100 -6.47 13.47 -1.24
N LYS A 101 -7.59 14.12 -0.88
CA LYS A 101 -7.78 15.57 -1.06
C LYS A 101 -7.25 16.41 0.10
N LYS A 102 -6.81 15.79 1.20
CA LYS A 102 -6.20 16.52 2.31
C LYS A 102 -4.79 16.95 1.93
N ASP A 103 -4.38 18.10 2.45
CA ASP A 103 -3.02 18.59 2.25
C ASP A 103 -2.02 17.64 2.93
N MET A 104 -1.14 17.06 2.12
CA MET A 104 0.01 16.25 2.55
C MET A 104 1.32 17.02 2.37
N SER A 105 1.25 18.36 2.25
CA SER A 105 2.45 19.18 2.15
C SER A 105 3.36 18.90 3.35
N VAL A 106 4.62 18.61 3.04
CA VAL A 106 5.66 18.49 4.05
C VAL A 106 6.15 19.90 4.34
N PRO A 107 5.99 20.41 5.57
CA PRO A 107 6.50 21.74 5.90
C PRO A 107 7.98 21.86 5.54
N ARG A 108 8.34 23.00 4.93
CA ARG A 108 9.71 23.29 4.47
C ARG A 108 10.77 23.05 5.56
N TYR A 109 10.39 23.26 6.82
CA TYR A 109 11.19 22.92 8.00
C TYR A 109 11.82 21.52 7.97
N PHE A 110 11.08 20.49 7.54
CA PHE A 110 11.59 19.12 7.47
C PHE A 110 12.49 18.87 6.25
N LEU A 111 12.21 19.58 5.14
CA LEU A 111 12.99 19.47 3.91
C LEU A 111 14.36 20.17 4.04
N ASP A 112 14.40 21.29 4.75
CA ASP A 112 15.61 22.08 4.98
C ASP A 112 16.51 21.44 6.07
N ARG A 113 16.02 20.42 6.78
CA ARG A 113 16.72 19.74 7.90
C ARG A 113 16.59 18.22 7.80
N PRO A 114 17.10 17.58 6.73
CA PRO A 114 16.96 16.14 6.51
C PRO A 114 17.61 15.31 7.63
N ASP A 115 18.55 15.89 8.37
CA ASP A 115 19.21 15.25 9.51
C ASP A 115 18.29 15.02 10.72
N LEU A 116 17.15 15.72 10.83
CA LEU A 116 16.14 15.45 11.88
C LEU A 116 15.47 14.08 11.73
N LEU A 117 15.57 13.46 10.55
CA LEU A 117 15.08 12.11 10.29
C LEU A 117 16.11 11.03 10.68
N LYS A 118 17.30 11.42 11.15
CA LYS A 118 18.28 10.47 11.69
C LYS A 118 17.77 9.93 13.04
N PRO A 119 18.05 8.65 13.37
CA PRO A 119 17.53 7.99 14.57
C PRO A 119 17.78 8.76 15.88
N GLU A 120 18.86 9.54 15.92
CA GLU A 120 19.32 10.34 17.06
C GLU A 120 18.36 11.50 17.44
N TYR A 121 17.51 11.95 16.51
CA TYR A 121 16.53 13.03 16.72
C TYR A 121 15.07 12.55 16.68
N SER A 122 14.86 11.24 16.59
CA SER A 122 13.54 10.63 16.71
C SER A 122 13.11 10.70 18.19
N VAL A 123 12.48 11.82 18.57
CA VAL A 123 11.88 11.97 19.90
C VAL A 123 10.89 10.81 20.07
N PRO A 124 11.02 9.96 21.12
CA PRO A 124 10.03 8.91 21.36
C PRO A 124 8.65 9.55 21.46
N ILE A 125 7.70 9.02 20.70
CA ILE A 125 6.29 9.43 20.77
C ILE A 125 5.87 9.30 22.25
N PRO A 126 5.37 10.37 22.90
CA PRO A 126 4.94 10.30 24.29
C PRO A 126 3.90 9.19 24.44
N LYS A 127 4.01 8.40 25.51
CA LYS A 127 2.96 7.43 25.83
C LYS A 127 1.67 8.19 26.09
N ILE A 128 0.59 7.81 25.42
CA ILE A 128 -0.74 8.32 25.74
C ILE A 128 -1.15 7.65 27.06
N GLY A 129 -1.19 8.43 28.15
CA GLY A 129 -1.74 8.03 29.45
C GLY A 129 -0.79 8.04 30.66
N GLU A 130 0.05 9.07 30.81
CA GLU A 130 0.61 9.45 32.13
C GLU A 130 -0.06 10.74 32.63
#